data_AF-A0A4Q3ESJ5-F1
#
_entry.id   AF-A0A4Q3ESJ5-F1
#
_cell.length_a   1.000
_cell.length_b   1.000
_cell.length_c   1.000
_cell.angle_alpha   90.00
_cell.angle_beta   90.00
_cell.angle_gamma   90.00
#
_symmetry.space_group_name_H-M   'P 1'
#
loop_
_entity.id
_entity.type
_entity.pdbx_description
1 polymer ?
#
loop_
_entity_poly.entity_id
_entity_poly.type
_entity_poly.pdbx_seq_one_letter_code
_entity_poly.pdbx_strand_id
1 'polypeptide(L)'
;MSRCLFFTSASSYSWSPDGRWIAFTAKSVKSFANLHIVSSEGGTARAASFLANSSSGNVSWSKNGKYILYSTTQRTENRVIARVDLVKQLPKFREEQIQKMFGDPMVPAPATPAPAANNKAQSGSDSLFKPTKKEK
;
A
#
# COMPACT_ATOMS: atom_id res chain seq x y z
N MET A 1 -18.53 -5.56 -41.54
CA MET A 1 -17.57 -5.70 -40.42
C MET A 1 -17.52 -4.38 -39.67
N SER A 2 -18.31 -4.24 -38.61
CA SER A 2 -18.42 -2.98 -37.86
C SER A 2 -17.16 -2.78 -37.01
N ARG A 3 -16.25 -1.94 -37.48
CA ARG A 3 -15.18 -1.37 -36.64
C ARG A 3 -15.84 -0.39 -35.68
N CYS A 4 -16.09 -0.85 -34.46
CA CYS A 4 -16.42 0.03 -33.35
C CYS A 4 -15.18 0.87 -33.05
N LEU A 5 -15.12 2.07 -33.63
CA LEU A 5 -14.16 3.10 -33.26
C LEU A 5 -14.57 3.60 -31.88
N PHE A 6 -13.90 3.10 -30.84
CA PHE A 6 -14.05 3.63 -29.49
C PHE A 6 -13.57 5.08 -29.50
N PHE A 7 -14.50 6.03 -29.40
CA PHE A 7 -14.16 7.43 -29.20
C PHE A 7 -13.52 7.58 -27.83
N THR A 8 -12.19 7.70 -27.79
CA THR A 8 -11.48 8.13 -26.59
C THR A 8 -11.69 9.64 -26.43
N SER A 9 -12.90 10.05 -26.06
CA SER A 9 -13.15 11.45 -25.72
C SER A 9 -12.45 11.72 -24.39
N ALA A 10 -11.29 12.37 -24.46
CA ALA A 10 -10.61 12.90 -23.29
C ALA A 10 -11.42 14.11 -22.81
N SER A 11 -12.35 13.86 -21.88
CA SER A 11 -13.29 14.85 -21.36
C SER A 11 -13.16 14.97 -19.84
N SER A 12 -13.79 15.98 -19.25
CA SER A 12 -13.84 16.17 -17.78
C SER A 12 -14.56 15.01 -17.06
N TYR A 13 -15.26 14.16 -17.83
CA TYR A 13 -15.92 12.95 -17.39
C TYR A 13 -15.74 11.82 -18.42
N SER A 14 -15.80 10.57 -17.99
CA SER A 14 -15.64 9.39 -18.83
C SER A 14 -16.39 8.20 -18.25
N TRP A 15 -17.09 7.46 -19.10
CA TRP A 15 -17.80 6.24 -18.74
C TRP A 15 -16.86 5.05 -18.65
N SER A 16 -17.14 4.16 -17.70
CA SER A 16 -16.46 2.87 -17.64
C SER A 16 -16.84 2.00 -18.84
N PRO A 17 -15.96 1.09 -19.30
CA PRO A 17 -16.23 0.23 -20.45
C PRO A 17 -17.40 -0.74 -20.22
N ASP A 18 -17.69 -1.06 -18.96
CA ASP A 18 -18.83 -1.89 -18.55
C ASP A 18 -20.13 -1.08 -18.37
N GLY A 19 -20.07 0.25 -18.51
CA GLY A 19 -21.21 1.15 -18.38
C GLY A 19 -21.76 1.32 -16.96
N ARG A 20 -21.12 0.72 -15.94
CA ARG A 20 -21.61 0.75 -14.54
C ARG A 20 -21.11 1.94 -13.74
N TRP A 21 -20.10 2.65 -14.23
CA TRP A 21 -19.42 3.70 -13.49
C TRP A 21 -19.16 4.92 -14.37
N ILE A 22 -19.19 6.08 -13.74
CA ILE A 22 -18.85 7.35 -14.36
C ILE A 22 -17.72 7.95 -13.54
N ALA A 23 -16.59 8.22 -14.19
CA ALA A 23 -15.48 8.95 -13.60
C ALA A 23 -15.54 10.40 -14.04
N PHE A 24 -15.31 11.34 -13.12
CA PHE A 24 -15.33 12.78 -13.41
C PHE A 24 -14.41 13.53 -12.47
N THR A 25 -13.92 14.69 -12.93
CA THR A 25 -13.18 15.60 -12.06
C THR A 25 -14.12 16.58 -11.38
N ALA A 26 -14.09 16.63 -10.05
CA ALA A 26 -14.86 17.60 -9.28
C ALA A 26 -13.95 18.45 -8.41
N LYS A 27 -14.32 19.72 -8.26
CA LYS A 27 -13.67 20.62 -7.30
C LYS A 27 -14.26 20.38 -5.92
N SER A 28 -13.40 20.07 -4.96
CA SER A 28 -13.77 19.97 -3.55
C SER A 28 -13.97 21.38 -2.94
N VAL A 29 -14.52 21.44 -1.72
CA VAL A 29 -14.75 22.66 -0.93
C VAL A 29 -13.47 23.49 -0.77
N LYS A 30 -12.31 22.83 -0.72
CA LYS A 30 -10.99 23.47 -0.66
C LYS A 30 -10.43 23.91 -2.02
N SER A 31 -11.27 23.96 -3.06
CA SER A 31 -10.91 24.30 -4.46
C SER A 31 -9.94 23.35 -5.16
N PHE A 32 -9.71 22.14 -4.63
CA PHE A 32 -8.87 21.13 -5.29
C PHE A 32 -9.69 20.28 -6.26
N ALA A 33 -9.21 20.11 -7.49
CA ALA A 33 -9.85 19.25 -8.46
C ALA A 33 -9.30 17.83 -8.33
N ASN A 34 -10.16 16.89 -7.92
CA ASN A 34 -9.84 15.49 -7.74
C ASN A 34 -10.70 14.60 -8.63
N LEU A 35 -10.24 13.37 -8.85
CA LEU A 35 -11.00 12.34 -9.55
C LEU A 35 -12.02 11.72 -8.62
N HIS A 36 -13.27 11.76 -9.04
CA HIS A 36 -14.40 11.13 -8.38
C HIS A 36 -15.02 10.07 -9.29
N ILE A 37 -15.58 9.03 -8.68
CA ILE A 37 -16.27 7.95 -9.37
C ILE A 37 -17.63 7.74 -8.72
N VAL A 38 -18.66 7.60 -9.56
CA VAL A 38 -20.02 7.33 -9.13
C VAL A 38 -20.59 6.16 -9.94
N SER A 39 -21.54 5.43 -9.36
CA SER A 39 -22.31 4.42 -10.10
C SER A 39 -23.18 5.11 -11.15
N SER A 40 -23.38 4.45 -12.30
CA SER A 40 -24.29 4.92 -13.35
C SER A 40 -25.75 4.96 -12.90
N GLU A 41 -26.12 4.12 -11.92
CA GLU A 41 -27.45 4.12 -11.30
C GLU A 41 -27.63 5.27 -10.29
N GLY A 42 -26.59 6.09 -10.10
CA GLY A 42 -26.57 7.17 -9.12
C GLY A 42 -26.06 6.73 -7.75
N GLY A 43 -26.12 7.66 -6.79
CA GLY A 43 -25.63 7.47 -5.43
C GLY A 43 -24.44 8.37 -5.08
N THR A 44 -23.77 8.07 -3.97
CA THR A 44 -22.70 8.91 -3.45
C THR A 44 -21.41 8.71 -4.23
N ALA A 45 -20.88 9.80 -4.80
CA ALA A 45 -19.59 9.81 -5.48
C ALA A 45 -18.46 9.54 -4.48
N ARG A 46 -17.54 8.64 -4.85
CA ARG A 46 -16.34 8.31 -4.06
C ARG A 46 -15.12 8.96 -4.69
N ALA A 47 -14.26 9.54 -3.87
CA ALA A 47 -12.98 10.06 -4.33
C ALA A 47 -12.04 8.89 -4.68
N ALA A 48 -11.54 8.87 -5.91
CA ALA A 48 -10.56 7.88 -6.37
C ALA A 48 -9.12 8.41 -6.30
N SER A 49 -8.94 9.74 -6.30
CA SER A 49 -7.66 10.38 -6.04
C SER A 49 -7.78 11.36 -4.87
N PHE A 50 -6.68 11.54 -4.14
CA PHE A 50 -6.56 12.57 -3.13
C PHE A 50 -5.24 13.32 -3.33
N LEU A 51 -5.26 14.30 -4.22
CA LEU A 51 -4.14 15.21 -4.43
C LEU A 51 -4.47 16.58 -3.82
N ALA A 52 -3.51 17.12 -3.07
CA ALA A 52 -3.57 18.47 -2.52
C ALA A 52 -3.08 19.47 -3.57
N ASN A 53 -3.67 20.67 -3.60
CA ASN A 53 -3.27 21.76 -4.51
C ASN A 53 -3.21 21.37 -6.00
N SER A 54 -4.00 20.35 -6.40
CA SER A 54 -4.02 19.86 -7.76
C SER A 54 -5.17 20.46 -8.56
N SER A 55 -4.88 20.79 -9.82
CA SER A 55 -5.88 20.89 -10.87
C SER A 55 -5.90 19.59 -11.66
N SER A 56 -7.08 19.15 -12.07
CA SER A 56 -7.29 17.92 -12.82
C SER A 56 -8.10 18.24 -14.07
N GLY A 57 -7.81 17.52 -15.16
CA GLY A 57 -8.51 17.71 -16.44
C GLY A 57 -9.00 16.40 -17.01
N ASN A 58 -8.61 16.13 -18.25
CA ASN A 58 -9.09 14.99 -19.01
C ASN A 58 -8.94 13.67 -18.27
N VAL A 59 -10.00 12.87 -18.30
CA VAL A 59 -10.10 11.53 -17.72
C VAL A 59 -10.34 10.52 -18.83
N SER A 60 -9.70 9.36 -18.74
CA SER A 60 -9.89 8.25 -19.67
C SER A 60 -9.84 6.91 -18.94
N TRP A 61 -10.87 6.09 -19.13
CA TRP A 61 -10.90 4.73 -18.61
C TRP A 61 -10.03 3.78 -19.42
N SER A 62 -9.34 2.87 -18.73
CA SER A 62 -8.78 1.70 -19.38
C SER A 62 -9.86 0.86 -20.02
N LYS A 63 -9.59 0.30 -21.20
CA LYS A 63 -10.47 -0.66 -21.89
C LYS A 63 -10.89 -1.84 -21.02
N ASN A 64 -10.02 -2.25 -20.09
CA ASN A 64 -10.29 -3.38 -19.18
C ASN A 64 -10.98 -2.98 -17.87
N GLY A 65 -11.27 -1.70 -17.66
CA GLY A 65 -11.91 -1.20 -16.42
C GLY A 65 -11.03 -1.25 -15.16
N LYS A 66 -9.75 -1.65 -15.27
CA LYS A 66 -8.88 -1.86 -14.09
C LYS A 66 -8.21 -0.59 -13.58
N TYR A 67 -8.05 0.40 -14.45
CA TYR A 67 -7.38 1.66 -14.13
C TYR A 67 -7.96 2.82 -14.91
N ILE A 68 -7.71 4.03 -14.42
CA ILE A 68 -8.07 5.30 -15.05
C ILE A 68 -6.78 6.10 -15.27
N LEU A 69 -6.67 6.73 -16.43
CA LEU A 69 -5.68 7.75 -16.71
C LEU A 69 -6.33 9.11 -16.58
N TYR A 70 -5.68 10.04 -15.88
CA TYR A 70 -6.14 11.41 -15.83
C TYR A 70 -4.98 12.39 -15.82
N SER A 71 -5.21 13.56 -16.40
CA SER A 71 -4.23 14.64 -16.41
C SER A 71 -4.34 15.47 -15.13
N THR A 72 -3.21 15.71 -14.47
CA THR A 72 -3.13 16.52 -13.26
C THR A 72 -1.95 17.49 -13.32
N THR A 73 -2.10 18.64 -12.69
CA THR A 73 -1.06 19.67 -12.54
C THR A 73 -1.03 20.10 -11.09
N GLN A 74 0.15 20.20 -10.50
CA GLN A 74 0.33 20.93 -9.23
C GLN A 74 0.72 22.38 -9.51
N ARG A 75 0.48 23.27 -8.55
CA ARG A 75 0.65 24.73 -8.69
C ARG A 75 2.00 25.15 -9.30
N THR A 76 3.08 24.44 -9.00
CA THR A 76 4.46 24.78 -9.42
C THR A 76 5.06 23.73 -10.37
N GLU A 77 4.26 22.79 -10.86
CA GLU A 77 4.74 21.67 -11.67
C GLU A 77 4.03 21.61 -13.01
N ASN A 78 4.69 20.98 -13.98
CA ASN A 78 4.09 20.71 -15.28
C ASN A 78 2.93 19.71 -15.19
N ARG A 79 2.08 19.73 -16.21
CA ARG A 79 1.00 18.74 -16.35
C ARG A 79 1.59 17.35 -16.55
N VAL A 80 1.18 16.43 -15.70
CA VAL A 80 1.53 15.02 -15.79
C VAL A 80 0.28 14.17 -16.01
N ILE A 81 0.46 12.98 -16.58
CA ILE A 81 -0.59 11.98 -16.68
C ILE A 81 -0.40 11.01 -15.52
N ALA A 82 -1.38 10.96 -14.63
CA ALA A 82 -1.42 10.04 -13.51
C ALA A 82 -2.29 8.83 -13.85
N ARG A 83 -1.88 7.67 -13.33
CA ARG A 83 -2.64 6.41 -13.41
C ARG A 83 -3.20 6.08 -12.03
N VAL A 84 -4.51 5.81 -11.97
CA VAL A 84 -5.21 5.37 -10.76
C VAL A 84 -5.70 3.95 -10.99
N ASP A 85 -5.16 3.01 -10.22
CA ASP A 85 -5.61 1.62 -10.24
C ASP A 85 -6.87 1.48 -9.36
N LEU A 86 -7.94 0.93 -9.94
CA LEU A 86 -9.23 0.71 -9.26
C LEU A 86 -9.31 -0.64 -8.58
N VAL A 87 -8.48 -1.58 -9.04
CA VAL A 87 -8.33 -2.89 -8.42
C VAL A 87 -7.31 -2.76 -7.31
N LYS A 88 -7.74 -3.00 -6.06
CA LYS A 88 -6.82 -3.15 -4.93
C LYS A 88 -5.85 -4.30 -5.23
N GLN A 89 -4.62 -3.95 -5.61
CA GLN A 89 -3.55 -4.93 -5.71
C GLN A 89 -3.17 -5.30 -4.28
N LEU A 90 -3.56 -6.49 -3.82
CA LEU A 90 -2.98 -7.02 -2.59
C LEU A 90 -1.48 -7.16 -2.86
N PRO A 91 -0.61 -6.54 -2.03
CA PRO A 91 0.81 -6.78 -2.15
C PRO A 91 1.01 -8.29 -2.01
N LYS A 92 1.59 -8.91 -3.04
CA LYS A 92 2.02 -10.30 -2.96
C LYS A 92 3.22 -10.33 -2.01
N PHE A 93 2.93 -10.43 -0.73
CA PHE A 93 3.91 -10.50 0.34
C PHE A 93 4.58 -11.86 0.25
N ARG A 94 5.69 -11.94 -0.48
CA ARG A 94 6.49 -13.15 -0.56
C ARG A 94 7.41 -13.17 0.65
N GLU A 95 7.05 -13.94 1.67
CA GLU A 95 7.79 -14.09 2.94
C GLU A 95 9.29 -14.31 2.73
N GLU A 96 9.65 -15.08 1.70
CA GLU A 96 11.05 -15.32 1.32
C GLU A 96 11.84 -14.05 0.99
N GLN A 97 11.19 -13.02 0.45
CA GLN A 97 11.85 -11.77 0.08
C GLN A 97 12.16 -10.90 1.31
N ILE A 98 11.39 -11.05 2.38
CA ILE A 98 11.63 -10.39 3.67
C ILE A 98 12.77 -11.07 4.38
N GLN A 99 12.76 -12.40 4.42
CA GLN A 99 13.86 -13.19 4.97
C GLN A 99 15.18 -12.88 4.26
N LYS A 100 15.15 -12.63 2.95
CA LYS A 100 16.32 -12.21 2.19
C LYS A 100 16.73 -10.75 2.44
N MET A 101 15.81 -9.88 2.87
CA MET A 101 16.13 -8.51 3.29
C MET A 101 16.72 -8.45 4.70
N PHE A 102 16.37 -9.41 5.58
CA PHE A 102 16.88 -9.52 6.95
C PHE A 102 17.93 -10.64 7.12
N GLY A 103 18.43 -11.18 6.01
CA GLY A 103 19.37 -12.31 6.00
C GLY A 103 20.82 -11.87 6.16
N ASP A 104 21.22 -11.62 7.41
CA ASP A 104 22.27 -12.39 8.06
C ASP A 104 21.97 -12.29 9.57
N PRO A 105 21.45 -13.35 10.23
CA PRO A 105 21.55 -13.38 11.67
C PRO A 105 23.05 -13.37 11.96
N MET A 106 23.51 -12.38 12.71
CA MET A 106 24.76 -12.46 13.47
C MET A 106 24.69 -13.80 14.21
N VAL A 107 25.31 -14.84 13.65
CA VAL A 107 25.43 -16.13 14.32
C VAL A 107 26.28 -15.82 15.55
N PRO A 108 25.77 -15.91 16.79
CA PRO A 108 26.68 -15.91 17.91
C PRO A 108 27.55 -17.15 17.69
N ALA A 109 28.85 -16.92 17.54
CA ALA A 109 29.82 -17.96 17.24
C ALA A 109 29.53 -19.21 18.09
N PRO A 110 29.47 -20.41 17.50
CA PRO A 110 29.24 -21.63 18.26
C PRO A 110 30.28 -21.69 19.37
N ALA A 111 29.81 -21.74 20.62
CA ALA A 111 30.66 -21.84 21.78
C ALA A 111 31.67 -22.98 21.57
N THR A 112 32.95 -22.60 21.52
CA THR A 112 34.07 -23.52 21.47
C THR A 112 33.86 -24.64 22.50
N PRO A 113 33.93 -25.93 22.13
CA PRO A 113 33.81 -27.00 23.10
C PRO A 113 34.94 -26.85 24.12
N ALA A 114 34.54 -26.71 25.39
CA ALA A 114 35.44 -26.58 26.52
C ALA A 114 36.48 -27.71 26.52
N PRO A 115 37.78 -27.42 26.74
CA PRO A 115 38.74 -28.47 27.04
C PRO A 115 38.42 -29.03 28.43
N ALA A 116 38.22 -30.34 28.49
CA ALA A 116 38.11 -31.08 29.73
C ALA A 116 39.37 -30.85 30.58
N ALA A 117 39.22 -30.13 31.68
CA ALA A 117 40.21 -30.06 32.74
C ALA A 117 39.59 -30.66 34.01
N ASN A 118 39.88 -31.94 34.19
CA ASN A 118 39.70 -32.68 35.43
C ASN A 118 40.63 -32.08 36.49
N ASN A 119 40.12 -31.70 37.66
CA ASN A 119 40.77 -31.97 38.96
C ASN A 119 39.89 -31.56 40.15
N LYS A 120 39.83 -32.46 41.13
CA LYS A 120 39.21 -32.35 42.46
C LYS A 120 39.76 -31.15 43.25
N ALA A 121 38.88 -30.43 43.97
CA ALA A 121 38.85 -30.35 45.44
C ALA A 121 38.08 -29.11 45.95
N GLN A 122 37.11 -29.40 46.83
CA GLN A 122 36.75 -28.69 48.06
C GLN A 122 36.14 -27.26 48.06
N SER A 123 34.97 -27.24 48.73
CA SER A 123 34.63 -26.37 49.87
C SER A 123 34.03 -25.00 49.60
N GLY A 124 32.85 -24.75 50.19
CA GLY A 124 32.37 -23.40 50.47
C GLY A 124 30.87 -23.25 50.36
N SER A 125 30.19 -23.40 51.48
CA SER A 125 28.80 -22.98 51.73
C SER A 125 28.53 -21.53 51.31
N ASP A 126 27.37 -21.24 50.72
CA ASP A 126 26.41 -20.42 51.47
C ASP A 126 25.00 -20.46 50.91
N SER A 127 24.05 -20.53 51.84
CA SER A 127 22.63 -20.77 51.61
C SER A 127 21.87 -19.47 51.75
N LEU A 128 21.42 -18.84 50.67
CA LEU A 128 20.47 -17.75 50.81
C LEU A 128 19.42 -17.76 49.70
N PHE A 129 18.16 -17.59 50.13
CA PHE A 129 16.92 -17.49 49.35
C PHE A 129 16.13 -18.78 49.11
N LYS A 130 15.46 -19.23 50.17
CA LYS A 130 14.14 -19.89 50.08
C LYS A 130 13.04 -18.82 50.01
N PRO A 131 12.00 -18.97 49.18
CA PRO A 131 10.82 -18.11 49.23
C PRO A 131 9.84 -18.65 50.30
N THR A 132 9.49 -17.83 51.29
CA THR A 132 8.38 -18.13 52.21
C THR A 132 7.12 -17.39 51.80
N LYS A 133 6.11 -18.18 51.38
CA LYS A 133 4.70 -17.81 51.27
C LYS A 133 3.99 -18.32 52.53
N LYS A 134 3.22 -17.47 53.21
CA LYS A 134 2.11 -17.76 54.16
C LYS A 134 1.54 -16.40 54.59
N GLU A 135 0.34 -16.01 54.17
CA GLU A 135 -0.99 -16.41 54.70
C GLU A 135 -1.22 -15.92 56.14
N LYS A 136 -2.03 -14.86 56.25
CA LYS A 136 -3.19 -14.75 57.14
C LYS A 136 -4.08 -13.61 56.67
#